data_AF-A0A357G1Z0-F1
#
_entry.id   AF-A0A357G1Z0-F1
#
_cell.length_a   1.000
_cell.length_b   1.000
_cell.length_c   1.000
_cell.angle_alpha   90.00
_cell.angle_beta   90.00
_cell.angle_gamma   90.00
#
_symmetry.space_group_name_H-M   'P 1'
#
loop_
_entity.id
_entity.type
_entity.pdbx_description
1 polymer ?
#
loop_
_entity_poly.entity_id
_entity_poly.type
_entity_poly.pdbx_seq_one_letter_code
_entity_poly.pdbx_strand_id
1 'polypeptide(L)' 'KCDAPEHANGLAENAAPVIAGLAKNYSHVLAPATTYGKNILPRTAALCDMQQISEIIAVESPDTFQRPIYAGN' A
#
# COMPACT_ATOMS: atom_id res chain seq x y z
N LYS A 1 0.30 -6.41 -17.40
CA LYS A 1 1.10 -7.25 -16.50
C LYS A 1 2.42 -6.53 -16.24
N CYS A 2 2.93 -6.53 -15.01
CA CYS A 2 4.23 -5.92 -14.68
C CYS A 2 5.35 -6.92 -14.97
N ASP A 3 5.56 -7.28 -16.24
CA ASP A 3 6.53 -8.31 -16.65
C ASP A 3 7.91 -7.73 -17.04
N ALA A 4 8.11 -6.42 -16.86
CA ALA A 4 9.38 -5.78 -17.17
C ALA A 4 10.50 -6.29 -16.23
N PRO A 5 11.76 -6.43 -16.71
CA PRO A 5 12.84 -7.05 -15.95
C PRO A 5 13.15 -6.34 -14.62
N GLU A 6 12.96 -5.03 -14.54
CA GLU A 6 13.13 -4.26 -13.30
C GLU A 6 12.12 -4.63 -12.20
N HIS A 7 11.01 -5.29 -12.53
CA HIS A 7 10.00 -5.72 -11.58
C HIS A 7 10.23 -7.14 -11.03
N ALA A 8 11.21 -7.88 -11.57
CA ALA A 8 11.43 -9.29 -11.23
C ALA A 8 11.66 -9.55 -9.73
N ASN A 9 12.27 -8.59 -9.03
CA ASN A 9 12.62 -8.72 -7.61
C ASN A 9 11.65 -7.98 -6.68
N GLY A 10 10.60 -7.33 -7.22
CA GLY A 10 9.63 -6.63 -6.40
C GLY A 10 10.21 -5.47 -5.57
N LEU A 11 11.27 -4.81 -6.05
CA LEU A 11 11.88 -3.67 -5.36
C LEU A 11 10.90 -2.51 -5.27
N ALA A 12 10.81 -1.88 -4.09
CA ALA A 12 9.85 -0.80 -3.85
C ALA A 12 10.12 0.44 -4.73
N GLU A 13 11.38 0.71 -5.05
CA GLU A 13 11.80 1.78 -5.95
C GLU A 13 11.22 1.62 -7.36
N ASN A 14 11.05 0.37 -7.81
CA ASN A 14 10.52 0.05 -9.13
C ASN A 14 9.00 -0.13 -9.11
N ALA A 15 8.45 -0.74 -8.04
CA ALA A 15 7.02 -1.05 -7.94
C ALA A 15 6.16 0.16 -7.53
N ALA A 16 6.62 0.97 -6.56
CA ALA A 16 5.80 2.05 -6.02
C ALA A 16 5.41 3.13 -7.05
N PRO A 17 6.30 3.58 -7.97
CA PRO A 17 5.93 4.56 -8.99
C PRO A 17 4.85 4.05 -9.95
N VAL A 18 4.88 2.75 -10.30
CA VAL A 18 3.87 2.13 -11.15
C VAL A 18 2.51 2.14 -10.45
N ILE A 19 2.47 1.74 -9.18
CA ILE A 19 1.24 1.72 -8.38
C ILE A 19 0.71 3.15 -8.21
N ALA A 20 1.57 4.12 -7.89
CA ALA A 20 1.17 5.52 -7.74
C ALA A 20 0.59 6.11 -9.04
N GLY A 21 1.15 5.74 -10.20
CA GLY A 21 0.62 6.11 -11.51
C GLY A 21 -0.79 5.59 -11.76
N LEU A 22 -1.08 4.37 -11.31
CA LEU A 22 -2.40 3.74 -11.43
C LEU A 22 -3.40 4.26 -10.37
N ALA A 23 -2.92 4.58 -9.17
CA ALA A 23 -3.73 4.94 -8.01
C ALA A 23 -4.70 6.10 -8.27
N LYS A 24 -4.37 7.02 -9.20
CA LYS A 24 -5.24 8.14 -9.59
C LYS A 24 -6.62 7.71 -10.12
N ASN A 25 -6.75 6.48 -10.61
CA ASN A 25 -7.99 5.95 -11.17
C ASN A 25 -8.80 5.09 -10.17
N TYR A 26 -8.32 4.96 -8.93
CA TYR A 26 -8.93 4.13 -7.91
C TYR A 26 -9.22 4.95 -6.66
N SER A 27 -10.29 4.61 -5.95
CA SER A 27 -10.59 5.20 -4.64
C SER A 27 -9.75 4.59 -3.52
N HIS A 28 -9.34 3.32 -3.66
CA HIS A 28 -8.61 2.58 -2.62
C HIS A 28 -7.50 1.73 -3.24
N VAL A 29 -6.35 1.69 -2.59
CA VAL A 29 -5.24 0.80 -2.89
C VAL A 29 -4.92 0.01 -1.63
N LEU A 30 -5.02 -1.32 -1.70
CA LEU A 30 -4.78 -2.21 -0.56
C LEU A 30 -3.79 -3.31 -0.93
N ALA A 31 -3.02 -3.75 0.07
CA ALA A 31 -2.19 -4.94 -0.02
C ALA A 31 -2.18 -5.67 1.33
N PRO A 32 -1.99 -6.99 1.35
CA PRO A 32 -1.78 -7.72 2.60
C PRO A 32 -0.60 -7.15 3.39
N ALA A 33 -0.71 -7.14 4.72
CA ALA A 33 0.29 -6.62 5.67
C ALA A 33 1.55 -7.51 5.80
N THR A 34 2.03 -8.08 4.70
CA THR A 34 3.29 -8.84 4.60
C THR A 34 4.49 -7.91 4.53
N THR A 35 5.71 -8.46 4.62
CA THR A 35 6.96 -7.70 4.42
C THR A 35 6.96 -6.93 3.10
N TYR A 36 6.42 -7.53 2.03
CA TYR A 36 6.33 -6.90 0.72
C TYR A 36 5.37 -5.70 0.71
N GLY A 37 4.14 -5.87 1.22
CA GLY A 37 3.14 -4.80 1.29
C GLY A 37 3.61 -3.63 2.16
N LYS A 38 4.22 -3.95 3.31
CA LYS A 38 4.81 -2.96 4.25
C LYS A 38 6.01 -2.23 3.67
N ASN A 39 6.73 -2.82 2.73
CA ASN A 39 7.86 -2.19 2.07
C ASN A 39 7.43 -1.23 0.95
N ILE A 40 6.35 -1.55 0.23
CA ILE A 40 5.91 -0.79 -0.97
C ILE A 40 4.88 0.28 -0.66
N LEU A 41 3.83 -0.05 0.10
CA LEU A 41 2.68 0.86 0.27
C LEU A 41 3.03 2.20 0.92
N PRO A 42 3.89 2.29 1.95
CA PRO A 42 4.28 3.58 2.51
C PRO A 42 4.95 4.49 1.47
N ARG A 43 5.77 3.92 0.57
CA ARG A 43 6.40 4.67 -0.52
C ARG A 43 5.39 5.12 -1.57
N THR A 44 4.47 4.24 -1.97
CA THR A 44 3.39 4.58 -2.89
C THR A 44 2.52 5.70 -2.34
N ALA A 45 2.13 5.63 -1.06
CA ALA A 45 1.29 6.64 -0.42
C ALA A 45 2.00 8.00 -0.34
N ALA A 46 3.30 8.01 -0.02
CA ALA A 46 4.11 9.22 -0.04
C ALA A 46 4.18 9.86 -1.44
N LEU A 47 4.30 9.06 -2.51
CA LEU A 47 4.28 9.55 -3.90
C LEU A 47 2.94 10.16 -4.30
N CYS A 48 1.84 9.73 -3.66
CA CYS A 48 0.49 10.25 -3.88
C CYS A 48 0.10 11.38 -2.92
N ASP A 49 1.00 11.82 -2.02
CA ASP A 49 0.70 12.77 -0.94
C ASP A 49 -0.48 12.34 -0.04
N MET A 50 -0.51 11.05 0.31
CA MET A 50 -1.56 10.45 1.14
C MET A 50 -0.97 9.73 2.36
N GLN A 51 -1.74 9.69 3.44
CA GLN A 51 -1.39 8.89 4.62
C GLN A 51 -1.82 7.43 4.41
N GLN A 52 -0.88 6.51 4.59
CA GLN A 52 -1.15 5.07 4.57
C GLN A 52 -1.69 4.59 5.93
N ILE A 53 -2.69 3.72 5.91
CA ILE A 53 -3.24 3.05 7.10
C ILE A 53 -2.71 1.61 7.15
N SER A 54 -1.84 1.30 8.13
CA SER A 54 -1.25 -0.02 8.32
C SER A 54 -2.02 -0.90 9.30
N GLU A 55 -1.82 -2.22 9.20
CA GLU A 55 -2.43 -3.25 10.05
C GLU A 55 -3.96 -3.14 10.21
N ILE A 56 -4.68 -2.89 9.11
CA ILE A 56 -6.14 -2.87 9.15
C ILE A 56 -6.67 -4.26 9.53
N ILE A 57 -7.51 -4.33 10.56
CA ILE A 57 -8.19 -5.54 11.03
C ILE A 57 -9.69 -5.54 10.72
N ALA A 58 -10.29 -4.37 10.50
CA ALA A 58 -11.68 -4.24 10.07
C ALA A 58 -11.88 -2.97 9.22
N VAL A 59 -12.87 -3.02 8.33
CA VAL A 59 -13.35 -1.91 7.50
C VAL A 59 -14.78 -1.60 7.94
N GLU A 60 -14.98 -0.46 8.58
CA GLU A 60 -16.30 -0.03 9.08
C GLU A 60 -17.09 0.72 8.01
N SER A 61 -16.40 1.53 7.21
CA SER A 61 -16.95 2.29 6.08
C SER A 61 -15.85 2.50 5.03
N PRO A 62 -16.16 3.11 3.86
CA PRO A 62 -15.14 3.41 2.85
C PRO A 62 -13.94 4.23 3.38
N ASP A 63 -14.13 5.05 4.40
CA ASP A 63 -13.11 5.95 4.96
C ASP A 63 -12.80 5.69 6.45
N THR A 64 -13.41 4.66 7.06
CA THR A 64 -13.24 4.32 8.47
C THR A 64 -12.71 2.90 8.63
N PHE A 65 -11.56 2.79 9.28
CA PHE A 65 -10.82 1.53 9.44
C PHE A 65 -10.43 1.31 10.90
N GLN A 66 -10.48 0.07 11.36
CA GLN A 66 -9.90 -0.33 12.64
C GLN A 66 -8.49 -0.88 12.45
N ARG A 67 -7.57 -0.44 13.31
CA ARG A 67 -6.21 -0.95 13.39
C ARG A 67 -5.78 -1.12 14.85
N PRO A 68 -5.01 -2.17 15.19
CA PRO A 68 -4.47 -2.33 16.52
C PRO A 68 -3.36 -1.30 16.75
N ILE A 69 -3.31 -0.81 17.98
CA ILE A 69 -2.21 -0.01 18.53
C ILE A 69 -1.67 -0.73 19.77
N TYR A 70 -0.46 -0.37 20.22
CA TYR A 70 0.15 -0.97 21.43
C TYR A 70 0.14 -2.52 21.46
N ALA A 71 0.59 -3.16 20.38
CA ALA A 71 0.60 -4.63 20.24
C ALA A 71 -0.78 -5.31 20.38
N GLY A 72 -1.88 -4.57 20.16
CA GLY A 72 -3.24 -5.12 20.16
C GLY A 72 -3.90 -5.17 21.54
N ASN A 73 -3.47 -4.31 22.48
CA ASN A 73 -4.11 -4.14 23.79
C ASN A 73 -5.38 -3.30 23.71
#